data_AF-A0A0B1SSS2-F1
#
_entry.id   AF-A0A0B1SSS2-F1
#
_cell.length_a   1.000
_cell.length_b   1.000
_cell.length_c   1.000
_cell.angle_alpha   90.00
_cell.angle_beta   90.00
_cell.angle_gamma   90.00
#
_symmetry.space_group_name_H-M   'P 1'
#
loop_
_entity.id
_entity.type
_entity.pdbx_description
1 polymer ?
#
loop_
_entity_poly.entity_id
_entity_poly.type
_entity_poly.pdbx_seq_one_letter_code
_entity_poly.pdbx_strand_id
1 'polypeptide(L)'
;MYEGSCHFLDTADKTIGDLGDCEKLHRYLVAYNTDATMAGSAFRSHYANDFEPSMIFSLDHNVWMHQHEMRADQWMLFENTSTVAGRGRAFTTGKLWSEDGIPYTELYTGNSSTK
;
A
#
# COMPACT_ATOMS: atom_id res chain seq x y z
N MET A 1 -6.75 -23.18 8.75
CA MET A 1 -5.93 -21.96 8.89
C MET A 1 -4.99 -21.98 7.70
N TYR A 2 -5.30 -21.23 6.65
CA TYR A 2 -4.58 -21.31 5.38
C TYR A 2 -3.33 -20.42 5.47
N GLU A 3 -2.16 -21.04 5.53
CA GLU A 3 -0.89 -20.39 5.24
C GLU A 3 -0.73 -20.39 3.73
N GLY A 4 -0.96 -19.25 3.09
CA GLY A 4 -0.78 -19.07 1.66
C GLY A 4 -0.08 -17.74 1.40
N SER A 5 0.87 -17.73 0.45
CA SER A 5 1.43 -16.49 -0.09
C SER A 5 0.29 -15.69 -0.72
N CYS A 6 0.13 -14.44 -0.31
CA CYS A 6 -0.91 -13.58 -0.84
C CYS A 6 -0.34 -12.70 -1.96
N HIS A 7 -1.15 -12.51 -3.01
CA HIS A 7 -0.67 -12.09 -4.34
C HIS A 7 -0.39 -10.59 -4.45
N PHE A 8 0.34 -10.23 -5.51
CA PHE A 8 0.58 -8.87 -5.95
C PHE A 8 -0.72 -8.11 -6.23
N LEU A 9 -0.77 -6.86 -5.79
CA LEU A 9 -1.79 -5.90 -6.15
C LEU A 9 -1.07 -4.63 -6.62
N ASP A 10 -1.26 -4.33 -7.90
CA ASP A 10 -0.69 -3.15 -8.52
C ASP A 10 -1.81 -2.14 -8.79
N THR A 11 -1.69 -0.93 -8.26
CA THR A 11 -2.63 0.17 -8.51
C THR A 11 -1.91 1.37 -9.08
N ALA A 12 -2.54 2.04 -10.05
CA ALA A 12 -2.07 3.31 -10.58
C ALA A 12 -2.93 4.43 -9.99
N ASP A 13 -2.32 5.35 -9.26
CA ASP A 13 -3.02 6.38 -8.50
C ASP A 13 -2.42 7.77 -8.76
N LYS A 14 -3.29 8.78 -8.75
CA LYS A 14 -2.93 10.20 -8.72
C LYS A 14 -4.08 11.03 -8.14
N THR A 15 -3.81 12.25 -7.68
CA THR A 15 -4.89 13.17 -7.34
C THR A 15 -5.70 13.61 -8.55
N ILE A 16 -6.97 13.94 -8.32
CA ILE A 16 -7.86 14.47 -9.37
C ILE A 16 -7.47 15.91 -9.72
N GLY A 17 -7.07 16.71 -8.71
CA GLY A 17 -6.68 18.11 -8.88
C GLY A 17 -5.18 18.35 -8.74
N ASP A 18 -4.77 19.54 -9.20
CA ASP A 18 -3.43 20.09 -9.01
C ASP A 18 -3.21 20.48 -7.54
N LEU A 19 -2.05 20.09 -7.00
CA LEU A 19 -1.65 20.34 -5.61
C LEU A 19 -0.71 21.55 -5.48
N GLY A 20 -0.35 22.20 -6.59
CA GLY A 20 0.66 23.25 -6.65
C GLY A 20 2.05 22.71 -6.37
N ASP A 21 2.98 23.57 -5.94
CA ASP A 21 4.40 23.18 -5.75
C ASP A 21 4.78 22.98 -4.27
N CYS A 22 3.79 22.73 -3.41
CA CYS A 22 4.05 22.46 -2.00
C CYS A 22 4.55 21.01 -1.82
N GLU A 23 5.86 20.80 -1.83
CA GLU A 23 6.50 19.48 -1.67
C GLU A 23 5.94 18.68 -0.47
N LYS A 24 5.73 19.36 0.68
CA LYS A 24 5.19 18.72 1.89
C LYS A 24 3.83 18.10 1.65
N LEU A 25 2.97 18.76 0.87
CA LEU A 25 1.62 18.28 0.59
C LEU A 25 1.66 16.99 -0.25
N HIS A 26 2.52 16.95 -1.27
CA HIS A 26 2.72 15.72 -2.04
C HIS A 26 3.24 14.58 -1.18
N ARG A 27 4.20 14.84 -0.29
CA ARG A 27 4.74 13.82 0.61
C ARG A 27 3.70 13.27 1.58
N TYR A 28 2.86 14.14 2.14
CA TYR A 28 1.76 13.71 3.02
C TYR A 28 0.72 12.89 2.27
N LEU A 29 0.37 13.29 1.05
CA LEU A 29 -0.60 12.56 0.24
C LEU A 29 -0.06 11.22 -0.27
N VAL A 30 1.22 11.14 -0.62
CA VAL A 30 1.86 9.86 -0.94
C VAL A 30 1.84 8.92 0.27
N ALA A 31 2.25 9.40 1.44
CA ALA A 31 2.20 8.59 2.68
C ALA A 31 0.77 8.19 3.07
N TYR A 32 -0.23 9.05 2.80
CA TYR A 32 -1.63 8.71 2.99
C TYR A 32 -2.07 7.60 2.03
N ASN A 33 -1.73 7.71 0.74
CA ASN A 33 -2.13 6.74 -0.28
C ASN A 33 -1.59 5.34 0.03
N THR A 34 -0.39 5.26 0.58
CA THR A 34 0.27 3.99 0.89
C THR A 34 -0.42 3.22 2.01
N ASP A 35 -0.95 3.90 3.03
CA ASP A 35 -1.70 3.24 4.11
C ASP A 35 -3.13 2.90 3.66
N ALA A 36 -3.75 3.79 2.87
CA ALA A 36 -5.14 3.66 2.45
C ALA A 36 -5.44 2.46 1.54
N THR A 37 -4.47 2.03 0.72
CA THR A 37 -4.72 1.06 -0.38
C THR A 37 -4.02 -0.30 -0.20
N MET A 38 -3.00 -0.37 0.64
CA MET A 38 -2.14 -1.56 0.76
C MET A 38 -2.83 -2.77 1.39
N ALA A 39 -3.80 -2.56 2.28
CA ALA A 39 -4.49 -3.63 2.99
C ALA A 39 -5.14 -4.65 2.02
N GLY A 40 -5.58 -4.19 0.84
CA GLY A 40 -6.18 -5.04 -0.19
C GLY A 40 -5.30 -6.24 -0.59
N SER A 41 -3.98 -6.06 -0.63
CA SER A 41 -3.03 -7.13 -0.95
C SER A 41 -3.00 -8.25 0.08
N ALA A 42 -3.44 -8.02 1.32
CA ALA A 42 -3.40 -8.99 2.40
C ALA A 42 -4.56 -9.98 2.40
N PHE A 43 -5.76 -9.55 1.96
CA PHE A 43 -6.98 -10.36 2.07
C PHE A 43 -7.60 -10.75 0.72
N ARG A 44 -7.13 -10.20 -0.41
CA ARG A 44 -7.71 -10.46 -1.73
C ARG A 44 -7.77 -11.95 -2.10
N SER A 45 -6.74 -12.73 -1.78
CA SER A 45 -6.70 -14.18 -2.05
C SER A 45 -7.63 -14.97 -1.12
N HIS A 46 -7.92 -14.43 0.06
CA HIS A 46 -8.74 -15.10 1.06
C HIS A 46 -10.24 -15.02 0.71
N TYR A 47 -10.68 -13.97 0.00
CA TYR A 47 -12.05 -13.91 -0.54
C TYR A 47 -12.41 -15.11 -1.42
N ALA A 48 -11.46 -15.66 -2.18
CA ALA A 48 -11.69 -16.86 -3.01
C ALA A 48 -11.92 -18.14 -2.17
N ASN A 49 -11.65 -18.08 -0.87
CA ASN A 49 -11.86 -19.17 0.10
C ASN A 49 -12.98 -18.84 1.10
N ASP A 50 -13.96 -18.02 0.69
CA ASP A 50 -15.12 -17.59 1.49
C ASP A 50 -14.74 -16.91 2.82
N PHE A 51 -13.55 -16.33 2.89
CA PHE A 51 -13.15 -15.52 4.03
C PHE A 51 -13.58 -14.07 3.82
N GLU A 52 -14.44 -13.59 4.71
CA GLU A 52 -14.85 -12.19 4.78
C GLU A 52 -14.31 -11.57 6.08
N PRO A 53 -13.48 -10.52 5.99
CA PRO A 53 -12.91 -9.87 7.16
C PRO A 53 -13.97 -9.09 7.96
N SER A 54 -14.16 -9.39 9.26
CA SER A 54 -15.07 -8.59 10.12
C SER A 54 -14.57 -7.16 10.35
N MET A 55 -13.25 -6.96 10.30
CA MET A 55 -12.58 -5.71 10.61
C MET A 55 -11.19 -5.71 9.97
N ILE A 56 -10.72 -4.57 9.49
CA ILE A 56 -9.34 -4.39 9.04
C ILE A 56 -8.80 -3.14 9.71
N PHE A 57 -7.58 -3.23 10.25
CA PHE A 57 -6.91 -2.10 10.88
C PHE A 57 -5.40 -2.21 10.62
N SER A 58 -4.66 -1.11 10.66
CA SER A 58 -3.20 -1.12 10.61
C SER A 58 -2.60 -1.29 12.01
N LEU A 59 -1.51 -2.06 12.16
CA LEU A 59 -0.74 -2.14 13.42
C LEU A 59 0.41 -1.13 13.40
N ASP A 60 1.15 -1.13 12.31
CA ASP A 60 2.34 -0.33 12.10
C ASP A 60 2.46 0.02 10.61
N HIS A 61 2.85 1.26 10.31
CA HIS A 61 3.06 1.73 8.94
C HIS A 61 4.40 2.45 8.83
N ASN A 62 5.33 1.85 8.08
CA ASN A 62 6.68 2.39 7.92
C ASN A 62 6.94 2.71 6.44
N VAL A 63 7.32 3.97 6.19
CA VAL A 63 7.56 4.52 4.84
C VAL A 63 8.98 5.06 4.77
N TRP A 64 9.75 4.61 3.79
CA TRP A 64 11.03 5.20 3.43
C TRP A 64 10.89 5.97 2.13
N MET A 65 11.03 7.30 2.22
CA MET A 65 11.01 8.17 1.05
C MET A 65 12.44 8.29 0.51
N HIS A 66 12.68 7.73 -0.68
CA HIS A 66 13.99 7.75 -1.32
C HIS A 66 14.21 9.02 -2.12
N GLN A 67 13.12 9.63 -2.61
CA GLN A 67 13.19 10.83 -3.41
C GLN A 67 12.57 12.05 -2.73
N HIS A 68 13.21 13.20 -2.91
CA HIS A 68 12.76 14.47 -2.35
C HIS A 68 11.61 15.08 -3.19
N GLU A 69 11.75 15.03 -4.51
CA GLU A 69 10.76 15.52 -5.45
C GLU A 69 9.77 14.40 -5.79
N MET A 70 8.64 14.38 -5.09
CA MET A 70 7.53 13.47 -5.33
C MET A 70 6.29 14.28 -5.72
N ARG A 71 5.53 13.79 -6.70
CA ARG A 71 4.33 14.45 -7.20
C ARG A 71 3.11 13.53 -7.09
N ALA A 72 2.32 13.72 -6.04
CA ALA A 72 1.07 12.98 -5.84
C ALA A 72 -0.02 13.25 -6.89
N ASP A 73 0.13 14.29 -7.69
CA ASP A 73 -0.76 14.69 -8.78
C ASP A 73 -0.31 14.16 -10.16
N GLN A 74 0.84 13.50 -10.21
CA GLN A 74 1.28 12.71 -11.35
C GLN A 74 0.95 11.23 -11.11
N TRP A 75 0.94 10.46 -12.19
CA TRP A 75 0.71 9.02 -12.09
C TRP A 75 1.83 8.35 -11.30
N MET A 76 1.41 7.51 -10.37
CA MET A 76 2.30 6.64 -9.61
C MET A 76 1.77 5.22 -9.66
N LEU A 77 2.66 4.26 -9.83
CA LEU A 77 2.34 2.85 -9.69
C LEU A 77 2.69 2.40 -8.27
N PHE A 78 1.69 1.92 -7.53
CA PHE A 78 1.89 1.24 -6.27
C PHE A 78 1.93 -0.27 -6.49
N GLU A 79 3.12 -0.84 -6.45
CA GLU A 79 3.33 -2.28 -6.44
C GLU A 79 3.35 -2.76 -4.99
N ASN A 80 2.38 -3.57 -4.57
CA ASN A 80 2.38 -4.13 -3.21
C ASN A 80 2.03 -5.61 -3.20
N THR A 81 2.52 -6.31 -2.17
CA THR A 81 2.40 -7.76 -2.03
C THR A 81 2.34 -8.15 -0.56
N SER A 82 1.71 -9.29 -0.28
CA SER A 82 1.55 -9.82 1.07
C SER A 82 2.15 -11.21 1.17
N THR A 83 3.31 -11.34 1.81
CA THR A 83 4.02 -12.62 1.87
C THR A 83 3.43 -13.61 2.88
N VAL A 84 2.74 -13.12 3.91
CA VAL A 84 2.12 -13.95 4.95
C VAL A 84 0.82 -13.32 5.46
N ALA A 85 -0.20 -14.17 5.62
CA ALA A 85 -1.46 -13.83 6.28
C ALA A 85 -1.96 -15.04 7.07
N GLY A 86 -2.29 -14.82 8.35
CA GLY A 86 -2.75 -15.86 9.25
C GLY A 86 -2.84 -15.41 10.70
N ARG A 87 -3.57 -16.18 11.52
CA ARG A 87 -3.67 -15.98 12.98
C ARG A 87 -4.05 -14.55 13.41
N GLY A 88 -4.93 -13.89 12.66
CA GLY A 88 -5.33 -12.53 13.04
C GLY A 88 -4.42 -11.43 12.48
N ARG A 89 -3.45 -11.71 11.60
CA ARG A 89 -2.49 -10.71 11.06
C ARG A 89 -2.07 -11.01 9.61
N ALA A 90 -1.56 -9.99 8.93
CA ALA A 90 -0.91 -10.10 7.64
C ALA A 90 0.32 -9.17 7.58
N PHE A 91 1.23 -9.45 6.67
CA PHE A 91 2.39 -8.59 6.45
C PHE A 91 2.48 -8.20 4.98
N THR A 92 2.57 -6.90 4.74
CA THR A 92 2.57 -6.31 3.40
C THR A 92 3.78 -5.43 3.18
N THR A 93 4.32 -5.53 1.98
CA THR A 93 5.41 -4.70 1.50
C THR A 93 5.00 -4.04 0.21
N GLY A 94 5.53 -2.86 -0.08
CA GLY A 94 5.26 -2.23 -1.37
C GLY A 94 6.26 -1.16 -1.77
N LYS A 95 6.17 -0.77 -3.04
CA LYS A 95 7.00 0.23 -3.69
C LYS A 95 6.13 1.14 -4.52
N LEU A 96 6.35 2.45 -4.41
CA LEU A 96 5.75 3.43 -5.30
C LEU A 96 6.77 3.83 -6.37
N TRP A 97 6.32 3.81 -7.60
CA TRP A 97 7.09 4.17 -8.78
C TRP A 97 6.51 5.43 -9.42
N SER A 98 7.36 6.30 -9.92
CA SER A 98 6.96 7.37 -10.83
C SER A 98 6.49 6.81 -12.17
N GLU A 99 5.80 7.63 -12.96
CA GLU A 99 5.43 7.30 -14.35
C GLU A 99 6.65 6.90 -15.21
N ASP A 100 7.81 7.50 -14.94
CA ASP A 100 9.08 7.20 -15.61
C ASP A 100 9.81 5.96 -15.04
N GLY A 101 9.22 5.26 -14.07
CA GLY A 101 9.77 4.04 -13.46
C GLY A 101 10.85 4.30 -12.38
N ILE A 102 10.95 5.52 -11.85
CA ILE A 102 11.87 5.84 -10.75
C ILE A 102 11.18 5.51 -9.42
N PRO A 103 11.83 4.77 -8.50
CA PRO A 103 11.23 4.49 -7.20
C PRO A 103 11.14 5.77 -6.35
N TYR A 104 9.92 6.17 -5.97
CA TYR A 104 9.69 7.27 -5.04
C TYR A 104 9.92 6.82 -3.59
N THR A 105 9.32 5.70 -3.21
CA THR A 105 9.31 5.22 -1.81
C THR A 105 9.33 3.69 -1.75
N GLU A 106 9.95 3.15 -0.70
CA GLU A 106 9.82 1.74 -0.29
C GLU A 106 9.10 1.66 1.06
N LEU A 107 8.27 0.63 1.23
CA LEU A 107 7.34 0.51 2.35
C LEU A 107 7.33 -0.88 2.96
N TYR A 108 7.19 -0.91 4.28
CA TYR A 108 6.99 -2.12 5.07
C TYR A 108 5.89 -1.88 6.09
N THR A 109 4.91 -2.77 6.18
CA THR A 109 3.79 -2.62 7.10
C THR A 109 3.31 -3.97 7.59
N GLY A 110 3.16 -4.10 8.91
CA GLY A 110 2.34 -5.14 9.51
C GLY A 110 0.87 -4.74 9.45
N ASN A 111 0.11 -5.37 8.55
CA ASN A 111 -1.33 -5.21 8.54
C ASN A 111 -1.97 -6.10 9.62
N SER A 112 -2.81 -5.54 10.49
CA SER A 112 -3.61 -6.36 11.42
C SER A 112 -4.84 -6.93 10.74
N SER A 113 -5.23 -8.13 11.18
CA SER A 113 -6.42 -8.80 10.70
C SER A 113 -7.59 -8.72 11.66
N THR A 114 -8.76 -8.52 11.07
CA THR A 114 -9.93 -9.40 11.05
C THR A 114 -10.10 -10.29 12.28
N LYS A 115 -11.02 -9.89 13.14
CA LYS A 115 -11.89 -10.90 13.75
C LYS A 115 -12.96 -11.36 12.76
#